data_AF-A0A352KU56-F1
#
_entry.id   AF-A0A352KU56-F1
#
_cell.length_a   1.000
_cell.length_b   1.000
_cell.length_c   1.000
_cell.angle_alpha   90.00
_cell.angle_beta   90.00
_cell.angle_gamma   90.00
#
_symmetry.space_group_name_H-M   'P 1'
#
loop_
_entity.id
_entity.type
_entity.pdbx_description
1 polymer ?
#
loop_
_entity_poly.entity_id
_entity_poly.type
_entity_poly.pdbx_seq_one_letter_code
_entity_poly.pdbx_strand_id
1 'polypeptide(L)'
;MRKILLIFLFGFALVLFFAGASVSAQQDEAVSATASSIVLNETEETVEPIILPDSPLYFLKLFKEKVSLWLTFGAEKEVNKYLKLARLRMAEYQKMLEKGKPETAQKVLARYEETLNKVLTKVEELRREKKGI
;
A
#
# COMPACT_ATOMS: atom_id res chain seq x y z
N MET A 1 -16.19 -21.01 32.62
CA MET A 1 -14.77 -20.76 32.25
C MET A 1 -14.16 -21.86 31.36
N ARG A 2 -14.50 -23.16 31.49
CA ARG A 2 -13.97 -24.22 30.60
C ARG A 2 -14.38 -24.10 29.12
N LYS A 3 -15.50 -23.45 28.81
CA LYS A 3 -16.04 -23.33 27.43
C LYS A 3 -15.46 -22.14 26.63
N ILE A 4 -14.94 -21.12 27.31
CA ILE A 4 -14.23 -19.99 26.66
C ILE A 4 -12.78 -20.39 26.34
N LEU A 5 -12.16 -21.25 27.17
CA LEU A 5 -10.80 -21.75 26.94
C LEU A 5 -10.69 -22.63 25.68
N LEU A 6 -11.76 -23.36 25.33
CA LEU A 6 -11.81 -24.21 24.12
C LEU A 6 -11.94 -23.41 22.81
N ILE A 7 -12.56 -22.22 22.85
CA ILE A 7 -12.69 -21.34 21.67
C ILE A 7 -11.34 -20.68 21.34
N PHE A 8 -10.53 -20.35 22.36
CA PHE A 8 -9.17 -19.86 22.16
C PHE A 8 -8.19 -20.96 21.73
N LEU A 9 -8.38 -22.20 22.19
CA LEU A 9 -7.57 -23.35 21.74
C LEU A 9 -7.87 -23.74 20.28
N PHE A 10 -9.13 -23.61 19.84
CA PHE A 10 -9.54 -23.90 18.46
C PHE A 10 -9.15 -22.80 17.47
N GLY A 11 -9.07 -21.54 17.91
CA GLY A 11 -8.60 -20.41 17.09
C GLY A 11 -7.07 -20.38 16.89
N PHE A 12 -6.29 -20.94 17.82
CA PHE A 12 -4.83 -21.03 17.71
C PHE A 12 -4.37 -22.20 16.80
N ALA A 13 -5.21 -23.22 16.62
CA ALA A 13 -4.91 -24.39 15.78
C ALA A 13 -5.10 -24.14 14.26
N LEU A 14 -5.77 -23.06 13.84
CA LEU A 14 -5.96 -22.74 12.41
C LEU A 14 -4.74 -22.04 11.78
N VAL A 15 -3.76 -21.61 12.59
CA VAL A 15 -2.55 -20.90 12.13
C VAL A 15 -1.42 -21.86 11.71
N LEU A 16 -1.56 -23.17 11.94
CA LEU A 16 -0.52 -24.18 11.63
C LEU A 16 -0.76 -25.00 10.35
N PHE A 17 -1.76 -24.65 9.52
CA PHE A 17 -2.09 -25.41 8.30
C PHE A 17 -1.61 -24.76 6.98
N PHE A 18 -0.79 -23.71 7.01
CA PHE A 18 -0.24 -23.06 5.81
C PHE A 18 1.27 -23.32 5.61
N ALA A 19 1.72 -24.56 5.84
CA ALA A 19 3.08 -24.99 5.52
C ALA A 19 3.02 -26.17 4.55
N GLY A 20 3.12 -25.88 3.24
CA GLY A 20 3.23 -26.95 2.24
C GLY A 20 2.92 -26.55 0.81
N ALA A 21 3.59 -25.54 0.27
CA ALA A 21 3.69 -25.37 -1.18
C ALA A 21 5.14 -25.00 -1.52
N SER A 22 5.99 -26.03 -1.67
CA SER A 22 7.28 -25.90 -2.34
C SER A 22 7.01 -25.78 -3.84
N VAL A 23 6.91 -24.55 -4.34
CA VAL A 23 6.96 -24.28 -5.78
C VAL A 23 8.42 -24.35 -6.19
N SER A 24 8.79 -25.41 -6.93
CA SER A 24 10.10 -25.52 -7.58
C SER A 24 9.99 -24.92 -8.97
N ALA A 25 10.76 -23.87 -9.21
CA ALA A 25 10.92 -23.22 -10.51
C ALA A 25 12.39 -23.31 -10.92
N GLN A 26 12.68 -24.02 -12.00
CA GLN A 26 13.94 -23.94 -12.77
C GLN A 26 13.75 -24.70 -14.09
N GLN A 27 14.21 -24.31 -15.28
CA GLN A 27 14.59 -23.05 -15.94
C GLN A 27 14.99 -23.51 -17.35
N ASP A 28 14.41 -22.96 -18.42
CA ASP A 28 14.94 -23.09 -19.78
C ASP A 28 15.28 -21.68 -20.28
N GLU A 29 16.57 -21.44 -20.54
CA GLU A 29 17.09 -20.36 -21.39
C GLU A 29 16.73 -20.66 -22.86
N ALA A 30 16.62 -19.74 -23.81
CA ALA A 30 17.39 -18.53 -24.06
C ALA A 30 16.68 -17.70 -25.13
N VAL A 31 16.82 -16.36 -25.12
CA VAL A 31 17.20 -15.65 -26.36
C VAL A 31 17.79 -14.27 -26.09
N SER A 32 18.95 -14.09 -26.72
CA SER A 32 19.78 -12.90 -26.89
C SER A 32 19.04 -11.72 -27.54
N ALA A 33 19.20 -10.52 -26.97
CA ALA A 33 19.53 -9.30 -27.71
C ALA A 33 19.92 -8.17 -26.75
N THR A 34 21.09 -7.60 -26.97
CA THR A 34 21.65 -6.42 -26.31
C THR A 34 20.72 -5.21 -26.40
N ALA A 35 20.12 -4.85 -25.27
CA ALA A 35 19.82 -3.47 -24.92
C ALA A 35 20.32 -3.29 -23.49
N SER A 36 21.28 -2.39 -23.30
CA SER A 36 21.69 -1.94 -21.97
C SER A 36 20.51 -1.20 -21.37
N SER A 37 19.58 -1.95 -20.76
CA SER A 37 18.63 -1.39 -19.84
C SER A 37 19.41 -1.18 -18.56
N ILE A 38 19.46 0.07 -18.10
CA ILE A 38 19.73 0.35 -16.70
C ILE A 38 18.68 -0.45 -15.95
N VAL A 39 19.08 -1.59 -15.38
CA VAL A 39 18.27 -2.31 -14.41
C VAL A 39 18.26 -1.41 -13.19
N LEU A 40 17.32 -0.45 -13.18
CA LEU A 40 16.86 0.15 -11.95
C LEU A 40 16.19 -1.00 -11.20
N ASN A 41 16.99 -1.76 -10.46
CA ASN A 41 16.52 -2.64 -9.41
C ASN A 41 16.01 -1.78 -8.25
N GLU A 42 15.08 -0.87 -8.54
CA GLU A 42 14.04 -0.55 -7.58
C GLU A 42 13.13 -1.77 -7.62
N THR A 43 13.17 -2.58 -6.57
CA THR A 43 12.01 -3.38 -6.21
C THR A 43 10.86 -2.39 -6.00
N GLU A 44 10.22 -1.93 -7.07
CA GLU A 44 8.96 -1.22 -7.02
C GLU A 44 7.98 -2.20 -6.41
N GLU A 45 7.76 -2.08 -5.11
CA GLU A 45 6.67 -2.78 -4.44
C GLU A 45 5.39 -2.30 -5.11
N THR A 46 4.85 -3.11 -6.00
CA THR A 46 3.64 -2.80 -6.75
C THR A 46 2.49 -2.69 -5.75
N VAL A 47 1.97 -1.48 -5.59
CA VAL A 47 0.87 -1.22 -4.65
C VAL A 47 -0.44 -1.52 -5.36
N GLU A 48 -0.98 -2.73 -5.18
CA GLU A 48 -2.28 -3.10 -5.75
C GLU A 48 -3.46 -2.63 -4.89
N PRO A 49 -4.40 -1.81 -5.42
CA PRO A 49 -5.55 -1.33 -4.66
C PRO A 49 -6.66 -2.39 -4.56
N ILE A 50 -6.91 -2.87 -3.34
CA ILE A 50 -7.97 -3.87 -3.06
C ILE A 50 -9.38 -3.28 -3.24
N ILE A 51 -9.61 -2.03 -2.82
CA ILE A 51 -10.92 -1.36 -2.91
C ILE A 51 -10.76 -0.09 -3.75
N LEU A 52 -11.37 -0.10 -4.93
CA LEU A 52 -11.31 0.99 -5.89
C LEU A 52 -12.32 2.11 -5.60
N PRO A 53 -12.08 3.34 -6.10
CA PRO A 53 -12.96 4.50 -5.95
C PRO A 53 -14.40 4.32 -6.42
N ASP A 54 -14.65 3.38 -7.34
CA ASP A 54 -15.99 3.07 -7.84
C ASP A 54 -16.73 2.01 -7.02
N SER A 55 -16.10 1.48 -5.97
CA SER A 55 -16.72 0.55 -5.02
C SER A 55 -17.61 1.30 -4.02
N PRO A 56 -18.79 0.77 -3.67
CA PRO A 56 -19.65 1.35 -2.63
C PRO A 56 -18.98 1.36 -1.25
N LEU A 57 -17.97 0.53 -1.00
CA LEU A 57 -17.24 0.48 0.27
C LEU A 57 -16.01 1.40 0.32
N TYR A 58 -15.77 2.20 -0.72
CA TYR A 58 -14.61 3.10 -0.78
C TYR A 58 -14.60 4.13 0.36
N PHE A 59 -15.76 4.63 0.77
CA PHE A 59 -15.85 5.55 1.91
C PHE A 59 -15.34 4.92 3.21
N LEU A 60 -15.58 3.63 3.40
CA LEU A 60 -15.14 2.86 4.56
C LEU A 60 -13.61 2.69 4.54
N LYS A 61 -13.04 2.47 3.35
CA LYS A 61 -11.58 2.48 3.17
C LYS A 61 -10.99 3.83 3.57
N LEU A 62 -11.52 4.93 3.04
CA LEU A 62 -11.06 6.28 3.39
C LEU A 62 -11.17 6.56 4.89
N PHE A 63 -12.24 6.11 5.54
CA PHE A 63 -12.40 6.21 6.99
C PHE A 63 -11.31 5.43 7.73
N LYS A 64 -11.06 4.17 7.35
CA LYS A 64 -10.00 3.34 7.94
C LYS A 64 -8.63 4.00 7.78
N GLU A 65 -8.32 4.55 6.61
CA GLU A 65 -7.06 5.26 6.36
C GLU A 65 -6.89 6.48 7.26
N LYS A 66 -7.95 7.29 7.44
CA LYS A 66 -7.94 8.44 8.36
C LYS A 66 -7.70 8.02 9.81
N VAL A 67 -8.42 7.01 10.29
CA VAL A 67 -8.21 6.45 11.65
C VAL A 67 -6.78 5.92 11.78
N SER A 68 -6.28 5.24 10.75
CA SER A 68 -4.93 4.69 10.75
C SER A 68 -3.89 5.81 10.80
N LEU A 69 -4.06 6.90 10.04
CA LEU A 69 -3.20 8.09 10.09
C LEU A 69 -3.23 8.72 11.48
N TRP A 70 -4.41 8.88 12.06
CA TRP A 70 -4.57 9.49 13.39
C TRP A 70 -3.87 8.70 14.51
N LEU A 71 -3.78 7.37 14.37
CA LEU A 71 -3.07 6.49 15.30
C LEU A 71 -1.58 6.32 14.95
N THR A 72 -1.06 6.99 13.93
CA THR A 72 0.35 6.91 13.54
C THR A 72 1.12 8.01 14.23
N PHE A 73 1.96 7.64 15.19
CA PHE A 73 2.78 8.59 15.95
C PHE A 73 4.24 8.53 15.50
N GLY A 74 4.83 9.71 15.32
CA GLY A 74 6.24 9.91 14.95
C GLY A 74 6.39 10.36 13.50
N ALA A 75 7.14 11.43 13.27
CA ALA A 75 7.21 12.11 11.98
C ALA A 75 7.66 11.19 10.84
N GLU A 76 8.64 10.30 11.09
CA GLU A 76 9.10 9.35 10.07
C GLU A 76 8.00 8.35 9.68
N LYS A 77 7.24 7.85 10.66
CA LYS A 77 6.13 6.92 10.39
C LYS A 77 5.00 7.61 9.64
N GLU A 78 4.72 8.86 9.97
CA GLU A 78 3.72 9.67 9.26
C GLU A 78 4.12 9.91 7.80
N VAL A 79 5.37 10.31 7.53
CA VAL A 79 5.91 10.48 6.16
C VAL A 79 5.75 9.19 5.36
N ASN A 80 6.23 8.07 5.89
CA ASN A 80 6.16 6.77 5.22
C ASN A 80 4.70 6.36 4.92
N LYS A 81 3.78 6.68 5.84
CA LYS A 81 2.36 6.37 5.66
C LYS A 81 1.70 7.22 4.58
N TYR A 82 1.96 8.53 4.55
CA TYR A 82 1.48 9.39 3.48
C TYR A 82 2.08 9.00 2.12
N LEU A 83 3.36 8.63 2.07
CA LEU A 83 3.98 8.10 0.84
C LEU A 83 3.29 6.83 0.34
N LYS A 84 2.99 5.88 1.23
CA LYS A 84 2.23 4.67 0.87
C LYS A 84 0.85 5.00 0.31
N LEU A 85 0.15 5.97 0.92
CA LEU A 85 -1.14 6.44 0.42
C LEU A 85 -1.01 7.13 -0.95
N ALA A 86 0.04 7.93 -1.18
CA ALA A 86 0.28 8.57 -2.47
C ALA A 86 0.47 7.52 -3.58
N ARG A 87 1.31 6.51 -3.35
CA ARG A 87 1.48 5.37 -4.28
C ARG A 87 0.16 4.65 -4.56
N LEU A 88 -0.63 4.40 -3.51
CA LEU A 88 -1.95 3.78 -3.63
C LEU A 88 -2.90 4.63 -4.49
N ARG A 89 -2.93 5.96 -4.32
CA ARG A 89 -3.76 6.85 -5.14
C ARG A 89 -3.32 6.83 -6.61
N MET A 90 -2.02 6.76 -6.88
CA MET A 90 -1.53 6.64 -8.26
C MET A 90 -1.97 5.31 -8.90
N ALA A 91 -1.88 4.20 -8.16
CA ALA A 91 -2.36 2.91 -8.66
C ALA A 91 -3.88 2.90 -8.90
N GLU A 92 -4.65 3.54 -8.02
CA GLU A 92 -6.09 3.71 -8.24
C GLU A 92 -6.41 4.60 -9.44
N TYR A 93 -5.64 5.66 -9.65
CA TYR A 93 -5.78 6.53 -10.82
C TYR A 93 -5.59 5.74 -12.11
N GLN A 94 -4.51 4.96 -12.22
CA GLN A 94 -4.24 4.08 -13.35
C GLN A 94 -5.38 3.08 -13.56
N LYS A 95 -5.85 2.42 -12.50
CA LYS A 95 -6.99 1.49 -12.57
C LYS A 95 -8.29 2.15 -13.03
N MET A 96 -8.54 3.40 -12.66
CA MET A 96 -9.74 4.13 -13.13
C MET A 96 -9.63 4.51 -14.61
N LEU A 97 -8.44 4.84 -15.11
CA LEU A 97 -8.21 5.05 -16.54
C LEU A 97 -8.39 3.75 -17.33
N GLU A 98 -7.80 2.64 -16.87
CA GLU A 98 -7.96 1.31 -17.49
C GLU A 98 -9.43 0.89 -17.57
N LYS A 99 -10.25 1.27 -16.58
CA LYS A 99 -11.69 0.98 -16.54
C LYS A 99 -12.54 1.98 -17.34
N GLY A 100 -11.94 2.92 -18.07
CA GLY A 100 -12.67 3.93 -18.85
C GLY A 100 -13.46 4.92 -18.00
N LYS A 101 -12.99 5.22 -16.78
CA LYS A 101 -13.66 6.14 -15.82
C LYS A 101 -12.82 7.42 -15.58
N PRO A 102 -12.60 8.27 -16.59
CA PRO A 102 -11.70 9.43 -16.49
C PRO A 102 -12.13 10.46 -15.43
N GLU A 103 -13.44 10.68 -15.25
CA GLU A 103 -13.96 11.58 -14.20
C GLU A 103 -13.62 11.09 -12.79
N THR A 104 -13.68 9.77 -12.59
CA THR A 104 -13.31 9.16 -11.30
C THR A 104 -11.79 9.21 -11.13
N ALA A 105 -11.03 8.95 -12.19
CA ALA A 105 -9.58 9.10 -12.19
C ALA A 105 -9.17 10.53 -11.80
N GLN A 106 -9.80 11.57 -12.35
CA GLN A 106 -9.49 12.96 -11.99
C GLN A 106 -9.74 13.26 -10.50
N LYS A 107 -10.82 12.72 -9.91
CA LYS A 107 -11.06 12.81 -8.46
C LYS A 107 -9.99 12.11 -7.63
N VAL A 108 -9.44 10.99 -8.12
CA VAL A 108 -8.32 10.30 -7.47
C VAL A 108 -7.03 11.10 -7.59
N LEU A 109 -6.78 11.71 -8.75
CA LEU A 109 -5.61 12.55 -8.99
C LEU A 109 -5.58 13.76 -8.05
N ALA A 110 -6.71 14.43 -7.86
CA ALA A 110 -6.82 15.52 -6.88
C ALA A 110 -6.47 15.05 -5.45
N ARG A 111 -6.89 13.84 -5.06
CA ARG A 111 -6.52 13.24 -3.76
C ARG A 111 -5.05 12.85 -3.70
N TYR A 112 -4.47 12.42 -4.81
CA TYR A 112 -3.04 12.15 -4.91
C TYR A 112 -2.23 13.42 -4.65
N GLU A 113 -2.59 14.54 -5.29
CA GLU A 113 -1.97 15.84 -5.08
C GLU A 113 -2.08 16.31 -3.62
N GLU A 114 -3.28 16.20 -3.02
CA GLU A 114 -3.48 16.49 -1.61
C GLU A 114 -2.56 15.62 -0.72
N THR A 115 -2.46 14.34 -1.04
CA THR A 115 -1.63 13.38 -0.29
C THR A 115 -0.14 13.72 -0.42
N LEU A 116 0.33 14.09 -1.62
CA LEU A 116 1.70 14.55 -1.84
C LEU A 116 2.01 15.83 -1.05
N ASN A 117 1.09 16.80 -1.03
CA ASN A 117 1.29 18.00 -0.23
C ASN A 117 1.45 17.65 1.26
N LYS A 118 0.70 16.66 1.77
CA LYS A 118 0.90 16.14 3.13
C LYS A 118 2.26 15.48 3.31
N VAL A 119 2.74 14.71 2.33
CA VAL A 119 4.11 14.15 2.37
C VAL A 119 5.14 15.27 2.53
N LEU A 120 5.06 16.32 1.70
CA LEU A 120 6.02 17.44 1.73
C LEU A 120 6.02 18.13 3.11
N THR A 121 4.85 18.48 3.63
CA THR A 121 4.72 19.06 4.97
C THR A 121 5.34 18.16 6.04
N LYS A 122 5.06 16.86 6.01
CA LYS A 122 5.58 15.91 7.00
C LYS A 122 7.08 15.67 6.88
N VAL A 123 7.65 15.74 5.68
CA VAL A 123 9.09 15.68 5.47
C VAL A 123 9.78 16.90 6.06
N GLU A 124 9.20 18.09 5.94
CA GLU A 124 9.72 19.31 6.58
C GLU A 124 9.67 19.23 8.11
N GLU A 125 8.56 18.73 8.67
CA GLU A 125 8.43 18.46 10.11
C GLU A 125 9.49 17.46 10.60
N LEU A 126 9.68 16.34 9.89
CA LEU A 126 10.72 15.36 10.20
C LEU A 126 12.13 15.97 10.14
N ARG A 127 12.39 16.82 9.14
CA ARG A 127 13.69 17.50 9.00
C ARG A 127 13.97 18.42 10.19
N ARG A 128 12.96 19.13 10.66
CA ARG A 128 13.05 20.00 11.84
C ARG A 128 13.30 19.20 13.12
N GLU A 129 12.54 18.12 13.32
CA GLU A 129 12.72 17.21 14.46
C GLU A 129 14.15 16.64 14.49
N LYS A 130 14.67 16.17 13.35
CA LYS A 130 16.05 15.66 13.25
C LYS A 130 17.12 16.73 13.49
N LYS A 131 16.81 18.01 13.27
CA LYS A 131 17.71 19.13 13.59
C LYS A 131 17.58 19.62 15.03
N GLY A 132 16.61 19.10 15.79
CA GLY A 132 16.31 19.55 17.16
C GLY A 132 15.69 20.95 17.23
N ILE A 133 14.95 21.38 16.18
CA ILE A 133 14.36 22.73 16.04
C ILE A 133 12.84 22.69 15.98
#